data_AF-A0A2G9YA92-F1
#
_entry.id   AF-A0A2G9YA92-F1
#
_cell.length_a   1.000
_cell.length_b   1.000
_cell.length_c   1.000
_cell.angle_alpha   90.00
_cell.angle_beta   90.00
_cell.angle_gamma   90.00
#
_symmetry.space_group_name_H-M   'P 1'
#
loop_
_entity.id
_entity.type
_entity.pdbx_description
1 polymer ?
#
loop_
_entity_poly.entity_id
_entity_poly.type
_entity_poly.pdbx_seq_one_letter_code
_entity_poly.pdbx_strand_id
1 'polypeptide(L)'
;GNGHPLVLCIETGGRNVKGFAEIDLKIAAEVATRREECFLASYDRFIETYLGKINAEKGIIDESAVLLDTPTVENSYIGPAGRIDGACAVINSTILSNAEERTEVSHGGFVKNSILQWGSAVTTFGLCVNSVMAEHSH
;
A
#
# COMPACT_ATOMS: atom_id res chain seq x y z
N GLY A 1 1.56 -6.26 0.03
CA GLY A 1 0.93 -4.97 0.39
C GLY A 1 -0.32 -5.26 1.19
N ASN A 2 -1.40 -5.62 0.50
CA ASN A 2 -2.67 -5.97 1.13
C ASN A 2 -2.56 -7.21 2.04
N GLY A 3 -3.10 -7.12 3.26
CA GLY A 3 -3.14 -8.22 4.21
C GLY A 3 -1.84 -8.51 4.95
N HIS A 4 -0.74 -7.85 4.56
CA HIS A 4 0.49 -7.90 5.34
C HIS A 4 0.24 -7.13 6.66
N PRO A 5 0.55 -7.71 7.83
CA PRO A 5 0.50 -6.93 9.08
C PRO A 5 1.40 -5.71 8.95
N LEU A 6 0.80 -4.53 9.03
CA LEU A 6 1.53 -3.27 9.08
C LEU A 6 1.57 -2.84 10.55
N VAL A 7 2.73 -2.38 10.97
CA VAL A 7 2.90 -1.83 12.31
C VAL A 7 2.61 -0.34 12.22
N LEU A 8 1.33 0.02 12.26
CA LEU A 8 0.89 1.41 12.28
C LEU A 8 0.74 1.88 13.74
N CYS A 9 1.27 3.07 14.07
CA CYS A 9 1.07 3.75 15.36
C CYS A 9 1.48 2.94 16.61
N ILE A 10 2.72 2.44 16.66
CA ILE A 10 3.32 1.85 17.87
C ILE A 10 3.75 2.94 18.86
N GLU A 11 2.92 3.22 19.87
CA GLU A 11 3.33 4.07 21.00
C GLU A 11 3.65 3.24 22.26
N THR A 12 3.00 2.09 22.48
CA THR A 12 3.29 1.19 23.63
C THR A 12 2.85 -0.25 23.34
N GLY A 13 3.74 -1.10 22.81
CA GLY A 13 3.47 -2.55 22.63
C GLY A 13 2.19 -2.87 21.81
N GLY A 14 1.83 -1.98 20.88
CA GLY A 14 0.54 -1.91 20.21
C GLY A 14 0.29 -3.05 19.21
N ARG A 15 -1.00 -3.37 19.05
CA ARG A 15 -1.51 -4.42 18.15
C ARG A 15 -1.26 -4.04 16.69
N ASN A 16 -0.96 -5.04 15.84
CA ASN A 16 -0.71 -4.84 14.42
C ASN A 16 -2.02 -4.52 13.67
N VAL A 17 -2.06 -3.37 12.99
CA VAL A 17 -3.17 -3.02 12.09
C VAL A 17 -2.90 -3.67 10.74
N LYS A 18 -3.71 -4.66 10.35
CA LYS A 18 -3.59 -5.28 9.01
C LYS A 18 -4.04 -4.28 7.96
N GLY A 19 -3.13 -3.83 7.09
CA GLY A 19 -3.44 -2.88 6.03
C GLY A 19 -4.25 -3.51 4.90
N PHE A 20 -5.13 -2.72 4.29
CA PHE A 20 -5.80 -3.00 3.03
C PHE A 20 -5.77 -1.72 2.18
N ALA A 21 -6.02 -1.84 0.87
CA ALA A 21 -5.63 -0.80 -0.08
C ALA A 21 -6.29 0.56 0.22
N GLU A 22 -7.56 0.54 0.62
CA GLU A 22 -8.40 1.72 0.89
C GLU A 22 -8.48 2.08 2.38
N ILE A 23 -7.56 1.59 3.21
CA ILE A 23 -7.57 1.93 4.65
C ILE A 23 -7.40 3.44 4.85
N ASP A 24 -8.27 4.05 5.66
CA ASP A 24 -8.14 5.45 6.05
C ASP A 24 -7.60 5.60 7.48
N LEU A 25 -7.23 6.83 7.85
CA LEU A 25 -6.70 7.12 9.18
C LEU A 25 -7.71 6.83 10.29
N LYS A 26 -9.01 6.98 10.03
CA LYS A 26 -10.06 6.76 11.04
C LYS A 26 -10.15 5.29 11.41
N ILE A 27 -10.21 4.41 10.42
CA ILE A 27 -10.24 2.95 10.60
C ILE A 27 -8.94 2.50 11.26
N ALA A 28 -7.79 2.97 10.79
CA ALA A 28 -6.50 2.61 11.37
C ALA A 28 -6.42 3.01 12.85
N ALA A 29 -6.85 4.24 13.20
CA ALA A 29 -6.88 4.72 14.57
C ALA A 29 -7.87 3.93 15.44
N GLU A 30 -9.05 3.61 14.90
CA GLU A 30 -10.06 2.85 15.61
C GLU A 30 -9.58 1.42 15.95
N VAL A 31 -8.95 0.73 14.99
CA VAL A 31 -8.36 -0.61 15.20
C VAL A 31 -7.18 -0.56 16.15
N ALA A 32 -6.34 0.47 16.07
CA ALA A 32 -5.19 0.63 16.96
C ALA A 32 -5.59 0.90 18.43
N THR A 33 -6.72 1.59 18.66
CA THR A 33 -7.11 2.06 20.00
C THR A 33 -8.20 1.23 20.69
N ARG A 34 -9.14 0.63 19.95
CA ARG A 34 -10.23 -0.15 20.55
C ARG A 34 -9.75 -1.49 21.11
N ARG A 35 -10.43 -1.97 22.15
CA ARG A 35 -10.10 -3.22 22.87
C ARG A 35 -11.20 -4.28 22.80
N GLU A 36 -12.36 -3.95 22.24
CA GLU A 36 -13.51 -4.85 22.17
C GLU A 36 -13.24 -6.01 21.21
N GLU A 37 -13.24 -7.24 21.74
CA GLU A 37 -12.91 -8.44 20.95
C GLU A 37 -13.88 -8.66 19.78
N CYS A 38 -15.17 -8.35 19.95
CA CYS A 38 -16.16 -8.47 18.88
C CYS A 38 -15.85 -7.55 17.68
N PHE A 39 -15.37 -6.32 17.96
CA PHE A 39 -14.97 -5.38 16.90
C PHE A 39 -13.73 -5.89 16.17
N LEU A 40 -12.71 -6.32 16.92
CA LEU A 40 -11.46 -6.83 16.35
C LEU A 40 -11.69 -8.10 15.52
N ALA A 41 -12.51 -9.04 15.99
CA ALA A 41 -12.88 -10.23 15.23
C ALA A 41 -13.68 -9.89 13.97
N SER A 42 -14.52 -8.85 14.01
CA SER A 42 -15.22 -8.35 12.82
C SER A 42 -14.25 -7.73 11.82
N TYR A 43 -13.26 -6.99 12.29
CA TYR A 43 -12.20 -6.43 11.44
C TYR A 43 -11.37 -7.52 10.78
N ASP A 44 -10.93 -8.53 11.54
CA ASP A 44 -10.19 -9.67 11.00
C ASP A 44 -10.99 -10.41 9.92
N ARG A 45 -12.28 -10.66 10.15
CA ARG A 45 -13.16 -11.29 9.15
C ARG A 45 -13.34 -10.43 7.90
N PHE A 46 -13.42 -9.11 8.07
CA PHE A 46 -13.46 -8.18 6.95
C PHE A 46 -12.19 -8.31 6.10
N ILE A 47 -11.01 -8.30 6.72
CA ILE A 47 -9.74 -8.46 6.03
C ILE A 47 -9.66 -9.81 5.30
N GLU A 48 -10.04 -10.91 5.94
CA GLU A 48 -10.07 -12.24 5.30
C GLU A 48 -10.97 -12.25 4.07
N THR A 49 -12.17 -11.66 4.19
CA THR A 49 -13.13 -11.56 3.09
C THR A 49 -12.58 -10.69 1.96
N TYR A 50 -11.92 -9.58 2.28
CA TYR A 50 -11.30 -8.69 1.32
C TYR A 50 -10.17 -9.39 0.56
N LEU A 51 -9.24 -10.03 1.28
CA LEU A 51 -8.13 -10.80 0.70
C LEU A 51 -8.61 -11.98 -0.15
N GLY A 52 -9.72 -12.61 0.22
CA GLY A 52 -10.35 -13.66 -0.58
C GLY A 52 -10.89 -13.17 -1.92
N LYS A 53 -11.23 -11.87 -2.04
CA LYS A 53 -11.71 -11.26 -3.29
C LYS A 53 -10.56 -10.72 -4.15
N ILE A 54 -9.49 -10.27 -3.51
CA ILE A 54 -8.36 -9.63 -4.19
C ILE A 54 -7.12 -10.50 -4.04
N ASN A 55 -7.08 -11.58 -4.83
CA ASN A 55 -5.92 -12.46 -4.93
C ASN A 55 -5.51 -12.58 -6.40
N ALA A 56 -4.26 -12.26 -6.68
CA ALA A 56 -3.63 -12.46 -7.97
C ALA A 56 -2.34 -13.25 -7.77
N GLU A 57 -2.15 -14.30 -8.57
CA GLU A 57 -0.93 -15.12 -8.53
C GLU A 57 0.32 -14.37 -9.06
N LYS A 58 0.11 -13.19 -9.66
CA LYS A 58 1.12 -12.40 -10.35
C LYS A 58 0.92 -10.92 -10.06
N GLY A 59 2.00 -10.15 -10.21
CA GLY A 59 1.91 -8.70 -10.27
C GLY A 59 1.06 -8.24 -11.46
N ILE A 60 0.40 -7.10 -11.30
CA ILE A 60 -0.48 -6.51 -12.30
C ILE A 60 -0.01 -5.08 -12.55
N ILE A 61 0.11 -4.73 -13.83
CA ILE A 61 0.34 -3.36 -14.27
C ILE A 61 -0.89 -2.99 -15.09
N ASP A 62 -1.67 -2.04 -14.59
CA ASP A 62 -2.96 -1.70 -15.16
C ASP A 62 -2.83 -0.70 -16.33
N GLU A 63 -3.95 -0.40 -16.97
CA GLU A 63 -4.03 0.42 -18.17
C GLU A 63 -3.38 1.80 -18.00
N SER A 64 -2.67 2.23 -19.04
CA SER A 64 -1.96 3.52 -19.09
C SER A 64 -0.88 3.72 -18.01
N ALA A 65 -0.58 2.72 -17.18
CA ALA A 65 0.54 2.79 -16.26
C ALA A 65 1.86 2.82 -17.04
N VAL A 66 2.80 3.60 -16.53
CA VAL A 66 4.12 3.82 -17.12
C VAL A 66 5.15 3.15 -16.24
N LEU A 67 5.90 2.20 -16.81
CA LEU A 67 7.04 1.56 -16.17
C LEU A 67 8.29 1.82 -17.02
N LEU A 68 9.23 2.61 -16.49
CA LEU A 68 10.45 3.03 -17.15
C LEU A 68 11.64 2.89 -16.20
N ASP A 69 12.78 2.46 -16.75
CA ASP A 69 14.10 2.47 -16.08
C ASP A 69 14.13 1.90 -14.66
N THR A 70 13.25 0.95 -14.37
CA THR A 70 13.09 0.34 -13.04
C THR A 70 13.49 -1.13 -13.12
N PRO A 71 14.59 -1.54 -12.48
CA PRO A 71 15.15 -2.89 -12.68
C PRO A 71 14.31 -3.99 -12.05
N THR A 72 13.52 -3.67 -11.01
CA THR A 72 12.75 -4.67 -10.26
C THR A 72 11.34 -4.19 -9.96
N VAL A 73 10.34 -4.88 -10.53
CA VAL A 73 8.95 -4.82 -10.10
C VAL A 73 8.47 -6.24 -9.87
N GLU A 74 8.13 -6.57 -8.63
CA GLU A 74 7.84 -7.96 -8.22
C GLU A 74 6.60 -8.00 -7.34
N ASN A 75 5.68 -8.94 -7.61
CA ASN A 75 4.52 -9.24 -6.78
C ASN A 75 3.70 -7.98 -6.39
N SER A 76 3.63 -7.01 -7.30
CA SER A 76 3.06 -5.69 -7.03
C SER A 76 1.91 -5.39 -7.98
N TYR A 77 0.93 -4.65 -7.47
CA TYR A 77 -0.15 -4.08 -8.26
C TYR A 77 0.17 -2.61 -8.54
N ILE A 78 0.17 -2.20 -9.81
CA ILE A 78 0.30 -0.81 -10.25
C ILE A 78 -1.02 -0.42 -10.91
N GLY A 79 -1.77 0.48 -10.27
CA GLY A 79 -3.06 0.93 -10.75
C GLY A 79 -2.99 1.83 -12.00
N PRO A 80 -4.15 2.14 -12.58
CA PRO A 80 -4.23 2.89 -13.84
C PRO A 80 -3.48 4.21 -13.80
N ALA A 81 -2.81 4.52 -14.92
CA ALA A 81 -2.02 5.74 -15.08
C ALA A 81 -0.90 5.96 -14.03
N GLY A 82 -0.56 4.96 -13.21
CA GLY A 82 0.53 5.02 -12.24
C GLY A 82 1.88 5.16 -12.92
N ARG A 83 2.82 5.88 -12.29
CA ARG A 83 4.13 6.16 -12.88
C ARG A 83 5.25 5.60 -12.03
N ILE A 84 5.93 4.59 -12.56
CA ILE A 84 7.11 3.98 -11.97
C ILE A 84 8.29 4.27 -12.91
N ASP A 85 9.13 5.24 -12.56
CA ASP A 85 10.08 5.86 -13.48
C ASP A 85 11.46 6.07 -12.84
N GLY A 86 12.41 5.22 -13.17
CA GLY A 86 13.74 5.24 -12.55
C GLY A 86 13.72 4.85 -11.07
N ALA A 87 12.74 4.07 -10.62
CA ALA A 87 12.70 3.55 -9.26
C ALA A 87 13.78 2.48 -9.03
N CYS A 88 14.27 2.35 -7.79
CA CYS A 88 15.20 1.26 -7.44
C CYS A 88 14.48 -0.09 -7.46
N ALA A 89 13.31 -0.19 -6.81
CA ALA A 89 12.47 -1.37 -6.84
C ALA A 89 11.05 -1.10 -6.31
N VAL A 90 10.08 -1.87 -6.79
CA VAL A 90 8.72 -1.96 -6.23
C VAL A 90 8.39 -3.44 -5.97
N ILE A 91 8.31 -3.84 -4.71
CA ILE A 91 8.24 -5.26 -4.32
C ILE A 91 7.08 -5.50 -3.37
N ASN A 92 6.24 -6.50 -3.65
CA ASN A 92 5.11 -6.89 -2.80
C ASN A 92 4.25 -5.69 -2.35
N SER A 93 3.93 -4.79 -3.28
CA SER A 93 3.31 -3.50 -2.95
C SER A 93 2.06 -3.22 -3.79
N THR A 94 1.17 -2.41 -3.25
CA THR A 94 -0.06 -1.99 -3.93
C THR A 94 0.04 -0.49 -4.18
N ILE A 95 0.10 -0.10 -5.44
CA ILE A 95 0.19 1.30 -5.86
C ILE A 95 -1.17 1.66 -6.45
N LEU A 96 -2.00 2.34 -5.67
CA LEU A 96 -3.29 2.85 -6.13
C LEU A 96 -3.06 4.16 -6.88
N SER A 97 -3.54 4.21 -8.11
CA SER A 97 -3.38 5.35 -9.00
C SER A 97 -4.59 5.43 -9.92
N ASN A 98 -4.91 6.63 -10.39
CA ASN A 98 -5.83 6.84 -11.49
C ASN A 98 -5.35 8.03 -12.35
N ALA A 99 -6.07 8.39 -13.41
CA ALA A 99 -5.66 9.45 -14.32
C ALA A 99 -5.68 10.86 -13.69
N GLU A 100 -6.54 11.09 -12.70
CA GLU A 100 -6.70 12.38 -12.01
C GLU A 100 -5.72 12.50 -10.82
N GLU A 101 -5.50 11.39 -10.13
CA GLU A 101 -4.71 11.27 -8.91
C GLU A 101 -3.60 10.24 -9.11
N ARG A 102 -2.66 10.61 -9.98
CA ARG A 102 -1.53 9.76 -10.31
C ARG A 102 -0.63 9.54 -9.11
N THR A 103 -0.28 8.28 -8.85
CA THR A 103 0.72 7.90 -7.86
C THR A 103 2.06 7.62 -8.54
N GLU A 104 3.14 8.10 -7.93
CA GLU A 104 4.48 8.06 -8.53
C GLU A 104 5.52 7.38 -7.64
N VAL A 105 6.34 6.51 -8.23
CA VAL A 105 7.58 6.02 -7.62
C VAL A 105 8.71 6.29 -8.61
N SER A 106 9.62 7.20 -8.28
CA SER A 106 10.60 7.66 -9.27
C SER A 106 11.95 8.06 -8.69
N HIS A 107 12.90 8.37 -9.57
CA HIS A 107 14.19 8.98 -9.21
C HIS A 107 14.90 8.26 -8.05
N GLY A 108 15.03 6.93 -8.15
CA GLY A 108 15.65 6.08 -7.15
C GLY A 108 14.75 5.67 -5.98
N GLY A 109 13.45 5.97 -6.02
CA GLY A 109 12.51 5.53 -4.99
C GLY A 109 12.49 4.02 -4.79
N PHE A 110 12.34 3.56 -3.54
CA PHE A 110 12.26 2.15 -3.18
C PHE A 110 11.01 1.88 -2.34
N VAL A 111 10.17 0.96 -2.84
CA VAL A 111 8.91 0.60 -2.19
C VAL A 111 8.87 -0.91 -1.95
N LYS A 112 8.63 -1.33 -0.71
CA LYS A 112 8.52 -2.76 -0.37
C LYS A 112 7.48 -3.03 0.70
N ASN A 113 6.63 -4.03 0.48
CA ASN A 113 5.60 -4.45 1.44
C ASN A 113 4.66 -3.30 1.84
N SER A 114 4.40 -2.36 0.93
CA SER A 114 3.71 -1.11 1.26
C SER A 114 2.46 -0.90 0.40
N ILE A 115 1.64 0.05 0.82
CA ILE A 115 0.46 0.53 0.08
C ILE A 115 0.66 2.02 -0.15
N LEU A 116 0.58 2.47 -1.41
CA LEU A 116 0.60 3.88 -1.78
C LEU A 116 -0.78 4.23 -2.31
N GLN A 117 -1.46 5.16 -1.65
CA GLN A 117 -2.79 5.63 -2.07
C GLN A 117 -2.70 6.75 -3.10
N TRP A 118 -3.83 7.08 -3.71
CA TRP A 118 -3.95 8.01 -4.83
C TRP A 118 -3.22 9.33 -4.60
N GLY A 119 -2.53 9.81 -5.64
CA GLY A 119 -1.79 11.07 -5.59
C GLY A 119 -0.53 11.06 -4.72
N SER A 120 -0.15 9.93 -4.11
CA SER A 120 1.07 9.85 -3.30
C SER A 120 2.33 9.72 -4.16
N ALA A 121 3.50 10.08 -3.61
CA ALA A 121 4.77 9.96 -4.31
C ALA A 121 5.91 9.45 -3.43
N VAL A 122 6.75 8.57 -3.97
CA VAL A 122 8.05 8.19 -3.37
C VAL A 122 9.13 8.48 -4.38
N THR A 123 9.81 9.61 -4.23
CA THR A 123 10.80 10.09 -5.19
C THR A 123 12.16 10.34 -4.54
N THR A 124 13.18 10.62 -5.34
CA THR A 124 14.49 11.13 -4.88
C THR A 124 15.12 10.26 -3.79
N PHE A 125 15.32 8.98 -4.10
CA PHE A 125 15.83 7.98 -3.14
C PHE A 125 14.96 7.75 -1.89
N GLY A 126 13.69 8.16 -1.93
CA GLY A 126 12.72 7.90 -0.87
C GLY A 126 12.55 6.40 -0.59
N LEU A 127 12.40 6.07 0.69
CA LEU A 127 12.26 4.69 1.16
C LEU A 127 10.89 4.50 1.84
N CYS A 128 10.04 3.66 1.24
CA CYS A 128 8.73 3.31 1.79
C CYS A 128 8.62 1.80 2.01
N VAL A 129 8.82 1.36 3.26
CA VAL A 129 8.88 -0.06 3.60
C VAL A 129 7.90 -0.38 4.72
N ASN A 130 7.12 -1.46 4.57
CA ASN A 130 6.13 -1.92 5.54
C ASN A 130 5.21 -0.78 6.03
N SER A 131 4.69 0.02 5.09
CA SER A 131 3.95 1.25 5.41
C SER A 131 2.71 1.45 4.53
N VAL A 132 1.79 2.30 4.98
CA VAL A 132 0.74 2.88 4.12
C VAL A 132 1.03 4.37 3.95
N MET A 133 1.09 4.84 2.71
CA MET A 133 1.05 6.26 2.39
C MET A 133 -0.37 6.64 2.04
N ALA A 134 -0.94 7.56 2.83
CA ALA A 134 -2.27 8.07 2.59
C ALA A 134 -2.32 8.92 1.32
N GLU A 135 -3.52 9.21 0.85
CA GLU A 135 -3.76 10.07 -0.31
C GLU A 135 -2.92 11.36 -0.23
N HIS A 136 -2.32 11.75 -1.37
CA HIS A 136 -1.52 12.97 -1.51
C HIS A 136 -0.34 13.12 -0.52
N SER A 137 0.23 12.00 -0.05
CA SER A 137 1.45 12.00 0.76
C SER A 137 2.71 11.97 -0.11
N HIS A 138 3.75 12.71 0.26
CA HIS A 138 5.03 12.82 -0.47
C HIS A 138 6.23 12.54 0.43
#